data_AF-A0A1H3NHG8-F1
#
_entry.id   AF-A0A1H3NHG8-F1
#
_cell.length_a   1.000
_cell.length_b   1.000
_cell.length_c   1.000
_cell.angle_alpha   90.00
_cell.angle_beta   90.00
_cell.angle_gamma   90.00
#
_symmetry.space_group_name_H-M   'P 1'
#
loop_
_entity.id
_entity.type
_entity.pdbx_description
1 polymer ?
#
loop_
_entity_poly.entity_id
_entity_poly.type
_entity_poly.pdbx_seq_one_letter_code
_entity_poly.pdbx_strand_id
1 'polypeptide(L)'
;MIQWFNKKLKNRKGFTLIELIVVVAILGVLALIAVPRLGGLTSDAEETAHKATARTIASAVTMAEAQGDLGEDAINKHLDGITVEIGTSNDNDNWVIELDDDDQIENMWPPGSENIWPIE
;
A
#
# COMPACT_ATOMS: atom_id res chain seq x y z
N MET A 1 51.67 46.48 16.01
CA MET A 1 51.27 45.18 15.43
C MET A 1 49.75 45.05 15.54
N ILE A 2 49.10 44.79 14.40
CA ILE A 2 47.66 44.45 14.20
C ILE A 2 46.64 45.57 14.50
N GLN A 3 46.44 46.48 13.53
CA GLN A 3 45.26 47.36 13.41
C GLN A 3 44.38 47.02 12.18
N TRP A 4 44.43 45.79 11.66
CA TRP A 4 43.82 45.46 10.36
C TRP A 4 42.42 44.81 10.43
N PHE A 5 41.93 44.38 11.60
CA PHE A 5 40.70 43.57 11.64
C PHE A 5 39.38 44.34 11.46
N ASN A 6 39.40 45.67 11.47
CA ASN A 6 38.17 46.47 11.46
C ASN A 6 37.86 47.15 10.10
N LYS A 7 38.19 46.49 8.99
CA LYS A 7 37.92 47.01 7.64
C LYS A 7 37.30 45.95 6.73
N LYS A 8 36.05 45.56 7.01
CA LYS A 8 34.97 45.29 6.01
C LYS A 8 33.77 44.60 6.69
N LEU A 9 32.83 45.40 7.18
CA LEU A 9 31.43 44.99 7.36
C LEU A 9 30.45 46.05 6.81
N LYS A 10 30.92 46.89 5.88
CA LYS A 10 30.08 47.82 5.13
C LYS A 10 29.63 47.14 3.84
N ASN A 11 28.56 46.34 3.97
CA ASN A 11 27.59 45.96 2.92
C ASN A 11 26.66 44.85 3.44
N ARG A 12 26.11 44.99 4.65
CA ARG A 12 24.98 44.15 5.05
C ARG A 12 23.72 44.73 4.40
N LYS A 13 23.41 44.31 3.17
CA LYS A 13 22.04 44.42 2.65
C LYS A 13 21.18 43.51 3.55
N GLY A 14 20.54 44.12 4.54
CA GLY A 14 19.64 43.42 5.45
C GLY A 14 18.40 42.97 4.68
N PHE A 15 18.01 41.73 4.89
CA PHE A 15 16.73 41.20 4.42
C PHE A 15 15.60 42.05 5.00
N THR A 16 14.63 42.43 4.18
CA THR A 16 13.53 43.28 4.67
C THR A 16 12.50 42.42 5.41
N LEU A 17 11.86 42.96 6.46
CA LEU A 17 10.80 42.23 7.18
C LEU A 17 9.64 41.84 6.26
N ILE A 18 9.34 42.69 5.27
CA ILE A 18 8.28 42.42 4.29
C ILE A 18 8.61 41.20 3.41
N GLU A 19 9.88 41.03 3.06
CA GLU A 19 10.35 39.90 2.26
C GLU A 19 10.22 38.59 3.03
N LEU A 20 10.45 38.61 4.36
CA LEU A 20 10.20 37.45 5.21
C LEU A 20 8.71 37.11 5.32
N ILE A 21 7.86 38.14 5.48
CA ILE A 21 6.40 37.98 5.62
C ILE A 21 5.79 37.37 4.35
N VAL A 22 6.19 37.83 3.17
CA VAL A 22 5.67 37.29 1.90
C VAL A 22 6.09 35.83 1.71
N VAL A 23 7.32 35.47 2.08
CA VAL A 23 7.81 34.09 1.97
C VAL A 23 7.02 33.14 2.88
N VAL A 24 6.83 33.47 4.16
CA VAL A 24 6.06 32.61 5.06
C VAL A 24 4.58 32.55 4.69
N ALA A 25 4.04 33.63 4.11
CA ALA A 25 2.68 33.62 3.58
C ALA A 25 2.52 32.63 2.41
N ILE A 26 3.46 32.62 1.45
CA ILE A 26 3.45 31.65 0.34
C ILE A 26 3.67 30.23 0.86
N LEU A 27 4.64 30.03 1.76
CA LEU A 27 4.89 28.70 2.37
C LEU A 27 3.65 28.19 3.13
N GLY A 28 2.90 29.06 3.80
CA GLY A 28 1.65 28.71 4.47
C GLY A 28 0.57 28.20 3.51
N VAL A 29 0.40 28.86 2.36
CA VAL A 29 -0.55 28.42 1.31
C VAL A 29 -0.11 27.08 0.69
N LEU A 30 1.19 26.92 0.41
CA LEU A 30 1.73 25.68 -0.14
C LEU A 30 1.56 24.50 0.83
N ALA A 31 1.81 24.72 2.13
CA ALA A 31 1.64 23.71 3.16
C ALA A 31 0.18 23.24 3.27
N LEU A 32 -0.78 24.15 3.13
CA LEU A 32 -2.21 23.82 3.20
C LEU A 32 -2.67 22.90 2.06
N ILE A 33 -2.18 23.12 0.83
CA ILE A 33 -2.56 22.33 -0.35
C ILE A 33 -1.80 21.00 -0.44
N ALA A 34 -0.61 20.90 0.17
CA ALA A 34 0.24 19.71 0.09
C ALA A 34 -0.27 18.52 0.94
N VAL A 35 -0.97 18.78 2.05
CA VAL A 35 -1.36 17.75 3.03
C VAL A 35 -2.44 16.76 2.57
N PRO A 36 -3.55 17.15 1.90
CA PRO A 36 -4.72 16.26 1.76
C PRO A 36 -4.56 15.09 0.76
N ARG A 37 -3.41 14.94 0.08
CA ARG A 37 -3.29 13.98 -1.04
C ARG A 37 -2.85 12.57 -0.66
N LEU A 38 -2.54 12.30 0.60
CA LEU A 38 -1.89 11.04 0.99
C LEU A 38 -2.84 10.00 1.62
N GLY A 39 -4.05 10.40 2.03
CA GLY A 39 -4.90 9.52 2.86
C GLY A 39 -5.57 8.37 2.13
N GLY A 40 -6.07 8.57 0.90
CA GLY A 40 -6.89 7.58 0.18
C GLY A 40 -6.17 6.83 -0.95
N LEU A 41 -4.99 7.28 -1.36
CA LEU A 41 -4.26 6.62 -2.46
C LEU A 41 -3.73 5.24 -2.06
N THR A 42 -3.44 5.04 -0.78
CA THR A 42 -2.92 3.77 -0.27
C THR A 42 -4.00 2.69 -0.23
N SER A 43 -5.22 3.02 0.24
CA SER A 43 -6.32 2.05 0.31
C SER A 43 -6.73 1.55 -1.08
N ASP A 44 -6.84 2.45 -2.06
CA ASP A 44 -7.24 2.08 -3.42
C ASP A 44 -6.16 1.24 -4.12
N ALA A 45 -4.88 1.52 -3.83
CA ALA A 45 -3.75 0.76 -4.33
C ALA A 45 -3.69 -0.64 -3.70
N GLU A 46 -3.94 -0.76 -2.39
CA GLU A 46 -4.05 -2.03 -1.68
C GLU A 46 -5.21 -2.87 -2.21
N GLU A 47 -6.40 -2.27 -2.37
CA GLU A 47 -7.57 -2.95 -2.95
C GLU A 47 -7.27 -3.48 -4.36
N THR A 48 -6.62 -2.68 -5.19
CA THR A 48 -6.23 -3.07 -6.56
C THR A 48 -5.19 -4.19 -6.55
N ALA A 49 -4.21 -4.13 -5.65
CA ALA A 49 -3.21 -5.18 -5.49
C ALA A 49 -3.85 -6.50 -5.02
N HIS A 50 -4.76 -6.44 -4.05
CA HIS A 50 -5.51 -7.60 -3.56
C HIS A 50 -6.34 -8.24 -4.67
N LYS A 51 -7.05 -7.45 -5.49
CA LYS A 51 -7.77 -7.97 -6.68
C LYS A 51 -6.87 -8.71 -7.66
N ALA A 52 -5.65 -8.19 -7.88
CA ALA A 52 -4.69 -8.84 -8.77
C ALA A 52 -4.23 -10.19 -8.19
N THR A 53 -3.93 -10.24 -6.89
CA THR A 53 -3.55 -11.47 -6.18
C THR A 53 -4.68 -12.50 -6.18
N ALA A 54 -5.92 -12.08 -5.95
CA ALA A 54 -7.10 -12.95 -5.99
C ALA A 54 -7.25 -13.71 -7.32
N ARG A 55 -7.01 -13.03 -8.45
CA ARG A 55 -7.03 -13.68 -9.79
C ARG A 55 -5.92 -14.71 -9.96
N THR A 56 -4.75 -14.44 -9.39
CA THR A 56 -3.62 -15.38 -9.39
C THR A 56 -3.97 -16.64 -8.59
N ILE A 57 -4.62 -16.47 -7.44
CA ILE A 57 -5.08 -17.58 -6.60
C ILE A 57 -6.17 -18.39 -7.29
N ALA A 58 -7.16 -17.75 -7.90
CA ALA A 58 -8.17 -18.45 -8.71
C ALA A 58 -7.54 -19.29 -9.83
N SER A 59 -6.53 -18.74 -10.50
CA SER A 59 -5.78 -19.48 -11.54
C SER A 59 -5.01 -20.67 -10.95
N ALA A 60 -4.43 -20.53 -9.76
CA ALA A 60 -3.74 -21.60 -9.06
C ALA A 60 -4.69 -22.73 -8.64
N VAL A 61 -5.90 -22.39 -8.16
CA VAL A 61 -6.94 -23.37 -7.83
C VAL A 61 -7.36 -24.15 -9.08
N THR A 62 -7.64 -23.48 -10.21
CA THR A 62 -7.97 -24.18 -11.47
C THR A 62 -6.84 -25.11 -11.94
N MET A 63 -5.58 -24.74 -11.73
CA MET A 63 -4.43 -25.60 -12.07
C MET A 63 -4.30 -26.80 -11.11
N ALA A 64 -4.61 -26.61 -9.83
CA ALA A 64 -4.65 -27.66 -8.82
C ALA A 64 -5.81 -28.64 -9.08
N GLU A 65 -6.99 -28.12 -9.43
CA GLU A 65 -8.16 -28.89 -9.88
C GLU A 65 -7.82 -29.76 -11.10
N ALA A 66 -7.15 -29.18 -12.11
CA ALA A 66 -6.70 -29.92 -13.29
C ALA A 66 -5.68 -31.04 -12.97
N GLN A 67 -5.00 -30.97 -11.82
CA GLN A 67 -4.10 -32.01 -11.32
C GLN A 67 -4.83 -33.04 -10.44
N GLY A 68 -6.08 -32.77 -10.06
CA GLY A 68 -6.90 -33.63 -9.21
C GLY A 68 -6.52 -33.58 -7.73
N ASP A 69 -5.80 -32.54 -7.31
CA ASP A 69 -5.41 -32.32 -5.91
C ASP A 69 -5.63 -30.85 -5.55
N LEU A 70 -6.60 -30.60 -4.68
CA LEU A 70 -6.98 -29.28 -4.20
C LEU A 70 -6.46 -29.00 -2.78
N GLY A 71 -5.51 -29.81 -2.30
CA GLY A 71 -4.84 -29.52 -1.03
C GLY A 71 -4.13 -28.17 -1.08
N GLU A 72 -3.99 -27.54 0.10
CA GLU A 72 -3.28 -26.27 0.28
C GLU A 72 -1.88 -26.31 -0.36
N ASP A 73 -1.15 -27.42 -0.18
CA ASP A 73 0.18 -27.62 -0.77
C ASP A 73 0.16 -27.59 -2.31
N ALA A 74 -0.89 -28.14 -2.93
CA ALA A 74 -1.03 -28.19 -4.38
C ALA A 74 -1.31 -26.80 -4.97
N ILE A 75 -2.15 -26.01 -4.29
CA ILE A 75 -2.46 -24.63 -4.67
C ILE A 75 -1.24 -23.74 -4.45
N ASN A 76 -0.61 -23.81 -3.27
CA ASN A 76 0.54 -22.99 -2.91
C ASN A 76 1.77 -23.27 -3.80
N LYS A 77 1.90 -24.47 -4.36
CA LYS A 77 2.95 -24.79 -5.34
C LYS A 77 2.85 -23.95 -6.62
N HIS A 78 1.66 -23.50 -6.97
CA HIS A 78 1.42 -22.67 -8.16
C HIS A 78 1.52 -21.17 -7.88
N LEU A 79 1.76 -20.80 -6.63
CA LEU A 79 1.85 -19.43 -6.15
C LEU A 79 3.29 -19.13 -5.73
N ASP A 80 3.82 -18.00 -6.19
CA ASP A 80 5.17 -17.57 -5.82
C ASP A 80 5.10 -16.45 -4.77
N GLY A 81 5.53 -16.76 -3.55
CA GLY A 81 5.56 -15.81 -2.42
C GLY A 81 4.19 -15.45 -1.82
N ILE A 82 3.13 -16.19 -2.16
CA ILE A 82 1.78 -16.02 -1.61
C ILE A 82 1.39 -17.32 -0.90
N THR A 83 0.93 -17.22 0.34
CA THR A 83 0.40 -18.33 1.14
C THR A 83 -1.13 -18.27 1.15
N VAL A 84 -1.75 -19.36 0.72
CA VAL A 84 -3.20 -19.58 0.74
C VAL A 84 -3.52 -20.75 1.67
N GLU A 85 -4.48 -20.53 2.55
CA GLU A 85 -5.07 -21.53 3.44
C GLU A 85 -6.51 -21.80 3.00
N ILE A 86 -6.98 -23.03 3.15
CA ILE A 86 -8.36 -23.40 2.88
C ILE A 86 -9.10 -23.41 4.21
N GLY A 87 -10.09 -22.54 4.36
CA GLY A 87 -10.78 -22.42 5.64
C GLY A 87 -11.88 -21.37 5.64
N THR A 88 -12.55 -21.26 6.78
CA THR A 88 -13.71 -20.39 6.96
C THR A 88 -13.39 -19.12 7.78
N SER A 89 -12.14 -18.93 8.19
CA SER A 89 -11.70 -17.75 8.96
C SER A 89 -10.22 -17.45 8.72
N ASN A 90 -9.86 -16.16 8.75
CA ASN A 90 -8.48 -15.70 8.66
C ASN A 90 -7.99 -15.21 10.03
N ASP A 91 -7.31 -16.09 10.76
CA ASP A 91 -6.75 -15.76 12.07
C ASP A 91 -5.27 -15.31 12.00
N ASN A 92 -4.62 -15.47 10.84
CA ASN A 92 -3.14 -15.42 10.71
C ASN A 92 -2.62 -14.43 9.66
N ASP A 93 -3.42 -13.46 9.21
CA ASP A 93 -3.05 -12.51 8.14
C ASP A 93 -2.61 -13.21 6.83
N ASN A 94 -3.17 -14.39 6.54
CA ASN A 94 -2.92 -15.12 5.29
C ASN A 94 -4.07 -14.91 4.31
N TRP A 95 -3.90 -15.35 3.05
CA TRP A 95 -5.06 -15.48 2.17
C TRP A 95 -5.84 -16.72 2.55
N VAL A 96 -7.15 -16.58 2.72
CA VAL A 96 -8.03 -17.72 3.00
C VAL A 96 -9.04 -17.85 1.87
N ILE A 97 -9.19 -19.07 1.37
CA ILE A 97 -10.23 -19.42 0.41
C ILE A 97 -11.19 -20.43 1.03
N GLU A 98 -12.47 -20.25 0.77
CA GLU A 98 -13.52 -21.21 1.08
C GLU A 98 -13.95 -21.85 -0.24
N LEU A 99 -13.94 -23.18 -0.30
CA LEU A 99 -14.40 -23.94 -1.46
C LEU A 99 -15.83 -24.40 -1.20
N ASP A 100 -16.67 -24.36 -2.23
CA ASP A 100 -18.00 -24.96 -2.21
C ASP A 100 -17.96 -26.50 -2.35
N ASP A 101 -19.13 -27.12 -2.31
CA ASP A 101 -19.28 -28.58 -2.48
C ASP A 101 -18.82 -29.09 -3.87
N ASP A 102 -18.68 -28.19 -4.86
CA ASP A 102 -18.21 -28.46 -6.22
C ASP A 102 -16.73 -28.08 -6.42
N ASP A 103 -15.98 -27.93 -5.31
CA ASP A 103 -14.55 -27.61 -5.29
C ASP A 103 -14.19 -26.24 -5.94
N GLN A 104 -15.19 -25.38 -6.15
CA GLN A 104 -15.00 -24.02 -6.66
C GLN A 104 -14.82 -23.05 -5.50
N ILE A 105 -14.06 -21.97 -5.71
CA ILE A 105 -13.94 -20.95 -4.68
C ILE A 105 -15.31 -20.27 -4.51
N GLU A 106 -15.85 -20.30 -3.30
CA GLU A 106 -17.09 -19.62 -2.90
C GLU A 106 -16.79 -18.25 -2.31
N ASN A 107 -15.85 -18.21 -1.35
CA ASN A 107 -15.46 -17.00 -0.65
C ASN A 107 -13.94 -16.84 -0.62
N MET A 108 -13.49 -15.59 -0.59
CA MET A 108 -12.08 -15.26 -0.49
C MET A 108 -11.85 -14.12 0.50
N TRP A 109 -10.82 -14.29 1.32
CA TRP A 109 -10.46 -13.37 2.37
C TRP A 109 -8.99 -12.93 2.23
N PRO A 110 -8.73 -11.63 1.98
CA PRO A 110 -7.37 -11.12 1.89
C PRO A 110 -6.73 -10.96 3.27
N PRO A 111 -5.38 -10.93 3.32
CA PRO A 111 -4.66 -10.71 4.56
C PRO A 111 -5.06 -9.36 5.20
N GLY A 112 -5.29 -9.36 6.52
CA GLY A 112 -5.56 -8.15 7.29
C GLY A 112 -6.89 -7.43 7.01
N SER A 113 -7.85 -8.04 6.29
CA SER A 113 -9.17 -7.43 6.03
C SER A 113 -10.30 -8.37 6.42
N GLU A 114 -11.28 -7.92 7.21
CA GLU A 114 -12.43 -8.74 7.61
C GLU A 114 -13.53 -8.90 6.54
N ASN A 115 -13.31 -8.36 5.34
CA ASN A 115 -14.33 -8.35 4.31
C ASN A 115 -14.20 -9.58 3.41
N ILE A 116 -15.32 -10.26 3.20
CA ILE A 116 -15.47 -11.31 2.19
C ILE A 116 -15.47 -10.66 0.82
N TRP A 117 -14.62 -11.16 -0.07
CA TRP A 117 -14.60 -10.75 -1.47
C TRP A 117 -15.41 -11.75 -2.28
N PRO A 118 -16.64 -11.41 -2.70
CA PRO A 118 -17.38 -12.24 -3.61
C PRO A 118 -16.63 -12.31 -4.94
N ILE A 119 -16.52 -13.51 -5.45
CA ILE A 119 -15.96 -13.83 -6.75
C ILE A 119 -17.16 -13.95 -7.69
N GLU A 120 -17.32 -12.95 -8.55
CA GLU A 120 -18.29 -12.99 -9.67
C GLU A 120 -17.73 -13.81 -10.85
#